data_AF-A0A6M3MCT2-F1
#
_entry.id   AF-A0A6M3MCT2-F1
#
_cell.length_a   1.000
_cell.length_b   1.000
_cell.length_c   1.000
_cell.angle_alpha   90.00
_cell.angle_beta   90.00
_cell.angle_gamma   90.00
#
_symmetry.space_group_name_H-M   'P 1'
#
loop_
_entity.id
_entity.type
_entity.pdbx_description
1 polymer ?
#
loop_
_entity_poly.entity_id
_entity_poly.type
_entity_poly.pdbx_seq_one_letter_code
_entity_poly.pdbx_strand_id
1 'polypeptide(L)'
;MEREEKEMNTIDINPQTRKVYWNKDLEALWEPRIKRVRKLYSDAELATVIAGMRRVYVYHVNSERFDASYEFLRKNDLVFFPTNKSGVYSGFSHKHMPVERGKPYTLYGAAVSHNDQEAGELFTKYSTGELTDHTGIGDLLGYPTCCTAFFNENWSHTSIDPIYEAAIETPDSKVVDGVVEVATHPYCNNMLRYFGIRITPHLTCSMTCDETIKWGEEWIEIMRQIDEEATNWLLELQSMPLTWDCYKGVAIIDTPLFRGVTNSDTTLTKKVVHNLGWNI
;
A
#
# COMPACT_ATOMS: atom_id res chain seq x y z
N MET A 1 -27.31 8.26 13.38
CA MET A 1 -27.51 7.16 14.34
C MET A 1 -26.14 6.88 14.92
N GLU A 2 -25.88 7.46 16.09
CA GLU A 2 -24.58 7.45 16.76
C GLU A 2 -24.24 6.00 17.12
N ARG A 3 -23.15 5.46 16.55
CA ARG A 3 -22.56 4.22 17.03
C ARG A 3 -21.92 4.55 18.37
N GLU A 4 -22.45 3.98 19.44
CA GLU A 4 -21.76 3.90 20.73
C GLU A 4 -20.43 3.16 20.50
N GLU A 5 -19.36 3.92 20.32
CA GLU A 5 -18.00 3.42 20.49
C GLU A 5 -17.87 3.02 21.95
N LYS A 6 -17.95 1.70 22.20
CA LYS A 6 -17.36 1.13 23.40
C LYS A 6 -15.90 1.59 23.41
N GLU A 7 -15.57 2.50 24.33
CA GLU A 7 -14.20 2.79 24.76
C GLU A 7 -13.60 1.50 25.31
N MET A 8 -13.20 0.62 24.40
CA MET A 8 -12.11 -0.28 24.68
C MET A 8 -10.93 0.66 24.84
N ASN A 9 -10.34 0.71 26.03
CA ASN A 9 -9.04 1.35 26.27
C ASN A 9 -8.01 0.66 25.37
N THR A 10 -8.01 1.01 24.08
CA THR A 10 -7.10 0.50 23.09
C THR A 10 -5.83 1.30 23.28
N ILE A 11 -4.81 0.64 23.83
CA ILE A 11 -3.43 1.08 23.66
C ILE A 11 -3.20 1.02 22.15
N ASP A 12 -3.51 2.12 21.46
CA ASP A 12 -3.25 2.29 20.04
C ASP A 12 -2.02 3.16 19.88
N ILE A 13 -1.13 2.75 18.99
CA ILE A 13 0.11 3.47 18.75
C ILE A 13 -0.22 4.53 17.69
N ASN A 14 0.09 5.79 17.97
CA ASN A 14 -0.05 6.84 16.96
C ASN A 14 0.71 6.46 15.68
N PRO A 15 0.15 6.71 14.48
CA PRO A 15 0.83 6.47 13.22
C PRO A 15 2.22 7.10 13.20
N GLN A 16 3.22 6.29 12.90
CA GLN A 16 4.61 6.70 12.77
C GLN A 16 5.32 5.80 11.78
N THR A 17 6.23 6.39 11.03
CA THR A 17 7.09 5.67 10.10
C THR A 17 8.46 6.32 10.13
N ARG A 18 9.50 5.54 10.45
CA ARG A 18 10.88 6.02 10.56
C ARG A 18 11.83 5.08 9.81
N LYS A 19 12.84 5.67 9.18
CA LYS A 19 13.98 4.95 8.61
C LYS A 19 15.23 5.41 9.35
N VAL A 20 16.07 4.47 9.74
CA VAL A 20 17.38 4.72 10.34
C VAL A 20 18.41 4.03 9.47
N TYR A 21 19.14 4.81 8.67
CA TYR A 21 20.19 4.29 7.80
C TYR A 21 21.39 3.82 8.60
N TRP A 22 22.09 2.79 8.11
CA TRP A 22 23.24 2.21 8.82
C TRP A 22 24.43 3.16 8.93
N ASN A 23 24.55 4.10 7.98
CA ASN A 23 25.54 5.18 8.02
C ASN A 23 25.05 6.39 7.22
N LYS A 24 25.79 7.51 7.33
CA LYS A 24 25.44 8.78 6.68
C LYS A 24 25.63 8.79 5.17
N ASP A 25 26.53 7.97 4.64
CA ASP A 25 26.76 7.87 3.20
C ASP A 25 25.56 7.20 2.51
N LEU A 26 25.04 6.13 3.11
CA LEU A 26 23.81 5.47 2.67
C LEU A 26 22.61 6.41 2.76
N GLU A 27 22.46 7.16 3.85
CA GLU A 27 21.39 8.15 3.98
C GLU A 27 21.47 9.22 2.88
N ALA A 28 22.66 9.80 2.67
CA ALA A 28 22.89 10.83 1.65
C ALA A 28 22.61 10.32 0.24
N LEU A 29 22.93 9.05 -0.04
CA LEU A 29 22.70 8.43 -1.33
C LEU A 29 21.23 8.03 -1.54
N TRP A 30 20.62 7.34 -0.57
CA TRP A 30 19.34 6.65 -0.77
C TRP A 30 18.12 7.45 -0.38
N GLU A 31 18.20 8.39 0.56
CA GLU A 31 17.04 9.22 0.90
C GLU A 31 16.49 10.04 -0.30
N PRO A 32 17.33 10.73 -1.11
CA PRO A 32 16.82 11.40 -2.32
C PRO A 32 16.29 10.41 -3.37
N ARG A 33 16.92 9.23 -3.51
CA ARG A 33 16.46 8.18 -4.43
C ARG A 33 15.09 7.65 -4.03
N ILE A 34 14.88 7.33 -2.75
CA ILE A 34 13.59 6.85 -2.23
C ILE A 34 12.51 7.92 -2.39
N LYS A 35 12.82 9.22 -2.22
CA LYS A 35 11.86 10.29 -2.52
C LYS A 35 11.42 10.29 -3.98
N ARG A 36 12.36 10.06 -4.92
CA ARG A 36 12.06 9.95 -6.35
C ARG A 36 11.26 8.69 -6.67
N VAL A 37 11.61 7.54 -6.08
CA VAL A 37 10.85 6.27 -6.19
C VAL A 37 9.42 6.43 -5.71
N ARG A 38 9.19 7.11 -4.57
CA ARG A 38 7.83 7.39 -4.07
C ARG A 38 7.03 8.24 -5.05
N LYS A 39 7.66 9.26 -5.63
CA LYS A 39 7.01 10.11 -6.64
C LYS A 39 6.67 9.30 -7.88
N LEU A 40 7.62 8.49 -8.37
CA LEU A 40 7.44 7.59 -9.50
C LEU A 40 6.21 6.69 -9.30
N TYR A 41 6.08 6.06 -8.12
CA TYR A 41 4.92 5.23 -7.83
C TYR A 41 3.60 6.03 -7.88
N SER A 42 3.53 7.21 -7.28
CA SER A 42 2.33 8.07 -7.35
C SER A 42 2.00 8.51 -8.79
N ASP A 43 3.00 8.80 -9.61
CA ASP A 43 2.80 9.16 -11.01
C ASP A 43 2.31 7.94 -11.82
N ALA A 44 2.88 6.75 -11.57
CA ALA A 44 2.48 5.50 -12.20
C ALA A 44 1.06 5.07 -11.81
N GLU A 45 0.63 5.33 -10.58
CA GLU A 45 -0.75 5.08 -10.16
C GLU A 45 -1.75 5.85 -11.02
N LEU A 46 -1.48 7.12 -11.33
CA LEU A 46 -2.32 7.89 -12.24
C LEU A 46 -2.20 7.37 -13.68
N ALA A 47 -0.96 7.15 -14.15
CA ALA A 47 -0.69 6.77 -15.53
C ALA A 47 -1.36 5.44 -15.92
N THR A 48 -1.41 4.46 -15.01
CA THR A 48 -2.10 3.17 -15.25
C THR A 48 -3.62 3.34 -15.45
N VAL A 49 -4.26 4.33 -14.80
CA VAL A 49 -5.67 4.64 -15.05
C VAL A 49 -5.86 5.37 -16.37
N ILE A 50 -4.98 6.32 -16.70
CA ILE A 50 -4.99 7.02 -18.00
C ILE A 50 -4.77 6.02 -19.15
N ALA A 51 -3.91 5.02 -18.96
CA ALA A 51 -3.66 3.95 -19.92
C ALA A 51 -4.80 2.92 -20.02
N GLY A 52 -5.83 3.02 -19.19
CA GLY A 52 -6.98 2.11 -19.19
C GLY A 52 -6.71 0.74 -18.58
N MET A 53 -5.58 0.55 -17.88
CA MET A 53 -5.28 -0.71 -17.17
C MET A 53 -6.20 -0.91 -15.95
N ARG A 54 -6.72 0.19 -15.41
CA ARG A 54 -7.60 0.20 -14.24
C ARG A 54 -8.64 1.30 -14.40
N ARG A 55 -9.83 1.09 -13.83
CA ARG A 55 -10.94 2.06 -13.94
C ARG A 55 -10.90 3.14 -12.86
N VAL A 56 -10.32 2.81 -11.70
CA VAL A 56 -10.29 3.70 -10.53
C VAL A 56 -8.87 4.06 -10.10
N TYR A 57 -8.64 5.35 -9.85
CA TYR A 57 -7.52 5.88 -9.08
C TYR A 57 -8.00 6.28 -7.69
N VAL A 58 -7.51 5.64 -6.62
CA VAL A 58 -7.83 6.07 -5.25
C VAL A 58 -7.15 7.41 -5.00
N TYR A 59 -7.95 8.44 -4.75
CA TYR A 59 -7.44 9.81 -4.62
C TYR A 59 -7.87 10.45 -3.31
N HIS A 60 -7.00 11.33 -2.81
CA HIS A 60 -7.14 12.01 -1.53
C HIS A 60 -7.19 13.51 -1.76
N VAL A 61 -8.32 14.13 -1.44
CA VAL A 61 -8.49 15.58 -1.51
C VAL A 61 -8.27 16.17 -0.12
N ASN A 62 -7.19 16.94 0.04
CA ASN A 62 -6.87 17.60 1.31
C ASN A 62 -7.67 18.90 1.45
N SER A 63 -8.31 19.10 2.61
CA SER A 63 -9.19 20.24 2.86
C SER A 63 -8.50 21.60 2.83
N GLU A 64 -7.18 21.66 3.04
CA GLU A 64 -6.38 22.89 2.95
C GLU A 64 -5.85 23.15 1.54
N ARG A 65 -6.02 22.20 0.60
CA ARG A 65 -5.48 22.25 -0.76
C ARG A 65 -6.52 21.91 -1.82
N PHE A 66 -7.79 22.23 -1.57
CA PHE A 66 -8.88 21.95 -2.50
C PHE A 66 -8.58 22.44 -3.92
N ASP A 67 -8.13 23.68 -4.08
CA ASP A 67 -7.86 24.27 -5.40
C ASP A 67 -6.85 23.44 -6.22
N ALA A 68 -5.75 23.01 -5.57
CA ALA A 68 -4.74 22.18 -6.21
C ALA A 68 -5.26 20.79 -6.57
N SER A 69 -6.11 20.20 -5.71
CA SER A 69 -6.75 18.91 -5.99
C SER A 69 -7.75 19.00 -7.15
N TYR A 70 -8.57 20.07 -7.21
CA TYR A 70 -9.50 20.29 -8.32
C TYR A 70 -8.78 20.60 -9.63
N GLU A 71 -7.70 21.39 -9.59
CA GLU A 71 -6.87 21.63 -10.76
C GLU A 71 -6.27 20.32 -11.28
N PHE A 72 -5.77 19.46 -10.39
CA PHE A 72 -5.26 18.13 -10.75
C PHE A 72 -6.32 17.26 -11.42
N LEU A 73 -7.52 17.17 -10.84
CA LEU A 73 -8.62 16.39 -11.41
C LEU A 73 -9.00 16.90 -12.81
N ARG A 74 -9.20 18.22 -12.95
CA ARG A 74 -9.55 18.86 -14.23
C ARG A 74 -8.47 18.68 -15.29
N LYS A 75 -7.20 18.80 -14.92
CA LYS A 75 -6.07 18.66 -15.86
C LYS A 75 -5.99 17.25 -16.47
N ASN A 76 -6.42 16.24 -15.71
CA ASN A 76 -6.37 14.84 -16.12
C ASN A 76 -7.73 14.28 -16.57
N ASP A 77 -8.74 15.15 -16.77
CA ASP A 77 -10.11 14.76 -17.15
C ASP A 77 -10.73 13.70 -16.21
N LEU A 78 -10.51 13.89 -14.91
CA LEU A 78 -11.01 13.01 -13.85
C LEU A 78 -12.17 13.63 -13.07
N VAL A 79 -13.13 12.78 -12.69
CA VAL A 79 -14.24 13.10 -11.79
C VAL A 79 -14.03 12.38 -10.47
N PHE A 80 -14.25 13.08 -9.35
CA PHE A 80 -14.01 12.56 -8.00
C PHE A 80 -15.30 12.19 -7.27
N PHE A 81 -15.35 10.96 -6.77
CA PHE A 81 -16.45 10.36 -6.02
C PHE A 81 -16.00 10.09 -4.58
N PRO A 82 -16.34 10.97 -3.63
CA PRO A 82 -15.91 10.83 -2.24
C PRO A 82 -16.65 9.68 -1.53
N THR A 83 -15.93 8.90 -0.74
CA THR A 83 -16.46 7.79 0.07
C THR A 83 -16.39 8.09 1.56
N ASN A 84 -15.25 8.57 2.05
CA ASN A 84 -14.97 8.75 3.47
C ASN A 84 -14.24 10.07 3.77
N LYS A 85 -14.21 10.44 5.05
CA LYS A 85 -13.37 11.53 5.58
C LYS A 85 -12.44 10.99 6.67
N SER A 86 -11.22 11.50 6.72
CA SER A 86 -10.28 11.24 7.82
C SER A 86 -9.65 12.53 8.30
N GLY A 87 -9.39 12.65 9.59
CA GLY A 87 -8.43 13.62 10.10
C GLY A 87 -7.06 13.41 9.45
N VAL A 88 -6.30 14.50 9.29
CA VAL A 88 -4.93 14.44 8.75
C VAL A 88 -3.98 13.88 9.81
N TYR A 89 -3.13 12.93 9.41
CA TYR A 89 -2.08 12.35 10.25
C TYR A 89 -0.78 12.16 9.47
N SER A 90 0.32 11.93 10.18
CA SER A 90 1.64 11.65 9.59
C SER A 90 2.03 10.19 9.80
N GLY A 91 2.66 9.57 8.80
CA GLY A 91 3.06 8.17 8.86
C GLY A 91 2.01 7.23 8.26
N PHE A 92 2.18 5.94 8.49
CA PHE A 92 1.33 4.90 7.95
C PHE A 92 0.26 4.45 8.97
N SER A 93 -0.98 4.28 8.50
CA SER A 93 -2.11 3.81 9.31
C SER A 93 -3.00 2.89 8.49
N HIS A 94 -3.51 1.84 9.13
CA HIS A 94 -4.56 0.98 8.59
C HIS A 94 -5.98 1.51 8.87
N LYS A 95 -6.10 2.67 9.53
CA LYS A 95 -7.37 3.25 9.99
C LYS A 95 -7.51 4.70 9.55
N HIS A 96 -8.75 5.13 9.34
CA HIS A 96 -9.09 6.55 9.23
C HIS A 96 -9.16 7.17 10.64
N MET A 97 -8.59 8.36 10.78
CA MET A 97 -8.63 9.12 12.02
C MET A 97 -9.94 9.93 12.09
N PRO A 98 -10.51 10.12 13.30
CA PRO A 98 -11.68 10.98 13.47
C PRO A 98 -11.45 12.39 12.90
N VAL A 99 -12.51 12.97 12.32
CA VAL A 99 -12.48 14.36 11.86
C VAL A 99 -12.90 15.27 13.00
N GLU A 100 -12.03 16.20 13.37
CA GLU A 100 -12.32 17.20 14.39
C GLU A 100 -12.80 18.51 13.77
N ARG A 101 -13.81 19.15 14.37
CA ARG A 101 -14.34 20.42 13.89
C ARG A 101 -13.26 21.50 13.88
N GLY A 102 -13.08 22.15 12.73
CA GLY A 102 -12.11 23.24 12.56
C GLY A 102 -10.67 22.78 12.32
N LYS A 103 -10.41 21.46 12.30
CA LYS A 103 -9.11 20.91 11.90
C LYS A 103 -9.11 20.43 10.44
N PRO A 104 -7.94 20.39 9.78
CA PRO A 104 -7.81 19.81 8.45
C PRO A 104 -8.24 18.35 8.38
N TYR A 105 -8.78 17.96 7.23
CA TYR A 105 -9.18 16.59 6.92
C TYR A 105 -8.86 16.24 5.46
N THR A 106 -8.95 14.95 5.15
CA THR A 106 -8.82 14.41 3.80
C THR A 106 -10.13 13.73 3.40
N LEU A 107 -10.64 14.06 2.21
CA LEU A 107 -11.67 13.26 1.56
C LEU A 107 -11.00 12.12 0.80
N TYR A 108 -11.45 10.89 1.06
CA TYR A 108 -11.05 9.69 0.35
C TYR A 108 -12.10 9.38 -0.70
N GLY A 109 -11.67 8.85 -1.85
CA GLY A 109 -12.62 8.48 -2.88
C GLY A 109 -11.96 7.94 -4.14
N ALA A 110 -12.80 7.65 -5.12
CA ALA A 110 -12.37 7.27 -6.46
C ALA A 110 -12.26 8.52 -7.34
N ALA A 111 -11.12 8.70 -8.01
CA ALA A 111 -11.01 9.52 -9.19
C ALA A 111 -11.10 8.60 -10.41
N VAL A 112 -12.04 8.89 -11.32
CA VAL A 112 -12.33 8.09 -12.52
C VAL A 112 -12.34 8.98 -13.74
N SER A 113 -12.12 8.39 -14.93
CA SER A 113 -12.28 9.12 -16.19
C SER A 113 -13.67 9.75 -16.26
N HIS A 114 -13.77 10.97 -16.81
CA HIS A 114 -15.07 11.61 -17.05
C HIS A 114 -16.04 10.75 -17.87
N ASN A 115 -15.52 9.86 -18.71
CA ASN A 115 -16.31 8.94 -19.53
C ASN A 115 -16.67 7.61 -18.85
N ASP A 116 -16.19 7.38 -17.62
CA ASP A 116 -16.41 6.14 -16.84
C ASP A 116 -16.92 6.46 -15.42
N GLN A 117 -17.90 7.36 -15.33
CA GLN A 117 -18.49 7.77 -14.06
C GLN A 117 -19.20 6.61 -13.32
N GLU A 118 -19.66 5.59 -14.06
CA GLU A 118 -20.21 4.36 -13.48
C GLU A 118 -19.20 3.69 -12.52
N ALA A 119 -17.92 3.64 -12.87
CA ALA A 119 -16.89 3.09 -11.99
C ALA A 119 -16.82 3.85 -10.65
N GLY A 120 -17.01 5.17 -10.65
CA GLY A 120 -17.03 6.00 -9.45
C GLY A 120 -18.26 5.73 -8.57
N GLU A 121 -19.43 5.56 -9.20
CA GLU A 121 -20.66 5.18 -8.50
C GLU A 121 -20.57 3.79 -7.89
N LEU A 122 -20.06 2.80 -8.63
CA LEU A 122 -19.82 1.45 -8.16
C LEU A 122 -18.81 1.43 -7.01
N PHE A 123 -17.67 2.12 -7.15
CA PHE A 123 -16.68 2.22 -6.09
C PHE A 123 -17.27 2.80 -4.80
N THR A 124 -18.09 3.84 -4.93
CA THR A 124 -18.80 4.45 -3.79
C THR A 124 -19.75 3.45 -3.15
N LYS A 125 -20.59 2.80 -3.95
CA LYS A 125 -21.53 1.77 -3.48
C LYS A 125 -20.81 0.63 -2.74
N TYR A 126 -19.72 0.11 -3.29
CA TYR A 126 -18.94 -0.96 -2.67
C TYR A 126 -18.21 -0.51 -1.41
N SER A 127 -17.81 0.77 -1.32
CA SER A 127 -17.10 1.32 -0.17
C SER A 127 -18.02 1.68 1.00
N THR A 128 -19.23 2.18 0.73
CA THR A 128 -20.13 2.77 1.74
C THR A 128 -21.39 1.94 2.02
N GLY A 129 -21.51 0.74 1.45
CA GLY A 129 -22.60 -0.19 1.75
C GLY A 129 -22.62 -0.63 3.22
N GLU A 130 -23.66 -1.39 3.61
CA GLU A 130 -23.76 -1.97 4.97
C GLU A 130 -22.53 -2.83 5.33
N LEU A 131 -22.01 -3.54 4.33
CA LEU A 131 -20.74 -4.24 4.34
C LEU A 131 -19.90 -3.76 3.15
N THR A 132 -18.61 -3.58 3.37
CA THR A 132 -17.67 -3.21 2.31
C THR A 132 -17.46 -4.39 1.37
N ASP A 133 -17.68 -4.18 0.07
CA ASP A 133 -17.44 -5.18 -0.97
C ASP A 133 -16.02 -5.01 -1.53
N HIS A 134 -15.06 -5.67 -0.88
CA HIS A 134 -13.67 -5.62 -1.33
C HIS A 134 -13.44 -6.32 -2.67
N THR A 135 -14.32 -7.24 -3.07
CA THR A 135 -14.24 -7.90 -4.38
C THR A 135 -14.55 -6.92 -5.50
N GLY A 136 -15.66 -6.20 -5.40
CA GLY A 136 -16.02 -5.16 -6.36
C GLY A 136 -15.02 -4.01 -6.38
N ILE A 137 -14.48 -3.61 -5.22
CA ILE A 137 -13.39 -2.62 -5.14
C ILE A 137 -12.13 -3.12 -5.85
N GLY A 138 -11.71 -4.36 -5.59
CA GLY A 138 -10.52 -4.94 -6.19
C GLY A 138 -10.61 -5.01 -7.72
N ASP A 139 -11.77 -5.37 -8.25
CA ASP A 139 -12.03 -5.41 -9.70
C ASP A 139 -11.86 -4.02 -10.35
N LEU A 140 -12.46 -2.98 -9.77
CA LEU A 140 -12.34 -1.60 -10.26
C LEU A 140 -10.90 -1.07 -10.19
N LEU A 141 -10.13 -1.56 -9.22
CA LEU A 141 -8.71 -1.24 -9.04
C LEU A 141 -7.78 -2.15 -9.84
N GLY A 142 -8.31 -3.09 -10.63
CA GLY A 142 -7.54 -4.02 -11.46
C GLY A 142 -6.69 -5.03 -10.68
N TYR A 143 -7.05 -5.32 -9.43
CA TYR A 143 -6.29 -6.25 -8.60
C TYR A 143 -6.53 -7.71 -9.03
N PRO A 144 -5.49 -8.56 -9.04
CA PRO A 144 -5.66 -9.99 -9.33
C PRO A 144 -6.71 -10.64 -8.44
N THR A 145 -7.59 -11.44 -9.02
CA THR A 145 -8.72 -12.09 -8.31
C THR A 145 -8.26 -12.96 -7.14
N CYS A 146 -7.13 -13.66 -7.29
CA CYS A 146 -6.52 -14.47 -6.22
C CYS A 146 -6.07 -13.61 -5.03
N CYS A 147 -5.50 -12.43 -5.29
CA CYS A 147 -5.06 -11.51 -4.24
C CYS A 147 -6.25 -10.85 -3.54
N THR A 148 -7.30 -10.52 -4.28
CA THR A 148 -8.54 -9.99 -3.72
C THR A 148 -9.26 -11.04 -2.85
N ALA A 149 -9.25 -12.31 -3.26
CA ALA A 149 -9.77 -13.42 -2.46
C ALA A 149 -8.97 -13.58 -1.15
N PHE A 150 -7.64 -13.60 -1.23
CA PHE A 150 -6.76 -13.64 -0.06
C PHE A 150 -6.99 -12.46 0.88
N PHE A 151 -7.16 -11.24 0.33
CA PHE A 151 -7.46 -10.05 1.12
C PHE A 151 -8.77 -10.22 1.89
N ASN A 152 -9.85 -10.68 1.24
CA ASN A 152 -11.13 -10.94 1.91
C ASN A 152 -11.03 -11.99 3.02
N GLU A 153 -10.23 -13.04 2.82
CA GLU A 153 -10.05 -14.11 3.80
C GLU A 153 -9.24 -13.64 5.02
N ASN A 154 -8.21 -12.82 4.80
CA ASN A 154 -7.25 -12.48 5.84
C ASN A 154 -7.49 -11.12 6.50
N TRP A 155 -7.87 -10.11 5.71
CA TRP A 155 -8.01 -8.75 6.19
C TRP A 155 -9.11 -8.67 7.26
N SER A 156 -8.78 -8.06 8.40
CA SER A 156 -9.63 -7.90 9.59
C SER A 156 -10.01 -9.19 10.33
N HIS A 157 -9.96 -10.36 9.68
CA HIS A 157 -10.26 -11.66 10.29
C HIS A 157 -9.02 -12.32 10.91
N THR A 158 -7.90 -12.30 10.20
CA THR A 158 -6.64 -12.93 10.62
C THR A 158 -5.57 -11.88 10.91
N SER A 159 -5.40 -10.91 10.00
CA SER A 159 -4.44 -9.84 10.15
C SER A 159 -4.82 -8.63 9.28
N ILE A 160 -4.63 -7.42 9.80
CA ILE A 160 -4.67 -6.19 9.00
C ILE A 160 -3.36 -5.93 8.26
N ASP A 161 -2.36 -6.81 8.44
CA ASP A 161 -1.07 -6.74 7.76
C ASP A 161 -0.57 -8.14 7.38
N PRO A 162 -1.21 -8.78 6.38
CA PRO A 162 -1.07 -10.20 6.10
C PRO A 162 0.22 -10.59 5.37
N ILE A 163 1.34 -9.90 5.62
CA ILE A 163 2.66 -10.22 5.04
C ILE A 163 3.11 -11.63 5.43
N TYR A 164 2.93 -11.99 6.70
CA TYR A 164 3.34 -13.29 7.21
C TYR A 164 2.50 -14.42 6.62
N GLU A 165 1.19 -14.20 6.52
CA GLU A 165 0.24 -15.12 5.89
C GLU A 165 0.58 -15.35 4.41
N ALA A 166 0.83 -14.27 3.65
CA ALA A 166 1.25 -14.38 2.25
C ALA A 166 2.60 -15.12 2.10
N ALA A 167 3.53 -14.92 3.05
CA ALA A 167 4.81 -15.64 3.05
C ALA A 167 4.62 -17.15 3.27
N ILE A 168 3.74 -17.55 4.19
CA ILE A 168 3.39 -18.96 4.42
C ILE A 168 2.74 -19.58 3.18
N GLU A 169 1.83 -18.86 2.53
CA GLU A 169 1.13 -19.33 1.33
C GLU A 169 2.03 -19.37 0.08
N THR A 170 3.24 -18.81 0.16
CA THR A 170 4.17 -18.82 -0.96
C THR A 170 4.71 -20.23 -1.18
N PRO A 171 4.68 -20.76 -2.43
CA PRO A 171 5.37 -21.98 -2.80
C PRO A 171 6.85 -21.93 -2.38
N ASP A 172 7.38 -23.06 -1.92
CA ASP A 172 8.78 -23.22 -1.48
C ASP A 172 9.19 -22.40 -0.23
N SER A 173 8.24 -21.74 0.45
CA SER A 173 8.49 -21.15 1.77
C SER A 173 8.88 -22.22 2.80
N LYS A 174 9.71 -21.84 3.76
CA LYS A 174 10.14 -22.72 4.85
C LYS A 174 9.88 -22.05 6.19
N VAL A 175 9.25 -22.77 7.10
CA VAL A 175 9.07 -22.31 8.49
C VAL A 175 10.14 -22.94 9.36
N VAL A 176 11.05 -22.13 9.90
CA VAL A 176 12.13 -22.55 10.81
C VAL A 176 11.97 -21.78 12.10
N ASP A 177 11.75 -22.47 13.21
CA ASP A 177 11.57 -21.87 14.54
C ASP A 177 10.53 -20.72 14.59
N GLY A 178 9.46 -20.83 13.80
CA GLY A 178 8.39 -19.82 13.71
C GLY A 178 8.72 -18.61 12.84
N VAL A 179 9.84 -18.64 12.11
CA VAL A 179 10.24 -17.66 11.09
C VAL A 179 9.98 -18.24 9.70
N VAL A 180 9.36 -17.45 8.81
CA VAL A 180 9.15 -17.86 7.42
C VAL A 180 10.31 -17.37 6.56
N GLU A 181 11.06 -18.29 5.96
CA GLU A 181 12.08 -18.00 4.96
C GLU A 181 11.50 -18.17 3.56
N VAL A 182 11.62 -17.14 2.71
CA VAL A 182 11.01 -17.12 1.39
C VAL A 182 11.77 -16.21 0.43
N ALA A 183 11.92 -16.60 -0.83
CA ALA A 183 12.38 -15.70 -1.88
C ALA A 183 11.18 -14.89 -2.40
N THR A 184 11.29 -13.56 -2.42
CA THR A 184 10.16 -12.70 -2.79
C THR A 184 10.41 -12.03 -4.14
N HIS A 185 9.52 -12.26 -5.10
CA HIS A 185 9.60 -11.57 -6.39
C HIS A 185 9.42 -10.05 -6.18
N PRO A 186 10.19 -9.18 -6.86
CA PRO A 186 10.17 -7.73 -6.60
C PRO A 186 8.78 -7.09 -6.74
N TYR A 187 7.97 -7.62 -7.65
CA TYR A 187 6.60 -7.14 -7.93
C TYR A 187 5.59 -7.54 -6.85
N CYS A 188 5.93 -8.57 -6.06
CA CYS A 188 5.11 -9.07 -4.96
C CYS A 188 5.62 -8.56 -3.59
N ASN A 189 6.79 -7.90 -3.55
CA ASN A 189 7.35 -7.44 -2.30
C ASN A 189 6.54 -6.27 -1.71
N ASN A 190 5.71 -6.56 -0.71
CA ASN A 190 4.89 -5.57 -0.01
C ASN A 190 5.49 -5.13 1.34
N MET A 191 6.67 -5.62 1.71
CA MET A 191 7.29 -5.38 3.03
C MET A 191 7.85 -3.96 3.19
N LEU A 192 8.12 -3.25 2.09
CA LEU A 192 8.62 -1.88 2.13
C LEU A 192 7.54 -0.81 1.85
N ARG A 193 6.28 -1.22 1.66
CA ARG A 193 5.17 -0.32 1.27
C ARG A 193 4.93 0.83 2.26
N TYR A 194 5.24 0.63 3.55
CA TYR A 194 5.10 1.66 4.60
C TYR A 194 5.94 2.90 4.31
N PHE A 195 7.06 2.72 3.62
CA PHE A 195 7.99 3.78 3.25
C PHE A 195 7.71 4.33 1.84
N GLY A 196 6.60 3.91 1.23
CA GLY A 196 6.21 4.24 -0.14
C GLY A 196 7.11 3.57 -1.20
N ILE A 197 7.78 2.47 -0.84
CA ILE A 197 8.60 1.66 -1.75
C ILE A 197 7.77 0.43 -2.09
N ARG A 198 7.15 0.45 -3.28
CA ARG A 198 6.34 -0.64 -3.82
C ARG A 198 6.20 -0.48 -5.33
N ILE A 199 5.92 -1.59 -6.02
CA ILE A 199 5.64 -1.60 -7.47
C ILE A 199 4.13 -1.70 -7.66
N THR A 200 3.49 -2.67 -7.03
CA THR A 200 2.05 -2.90 -7.12
C THR A 200 1.29 -2.33 -5.90
N PRO A 201 0.04 -1.89 -6.07
CA PRO A 201 -0.75 -1.24 -5.02
C PRO A 201 -1.38 -2.18 -3.99
N HIS A 202 -1.65 -3.44 -4.37
CA HIS A 202 -2.42 -4.40 -3.56
C HIS A 202 -1.52 -5.23 -2.64
N LEU A 203 -2.17 -5.97 -1.74
CA LEU A 203 -1.51 -7.01 -0.94
C LEU A 203 -1.53 -8.33 -1.72
N THR A 204 -0.36 -8.90 -1.98
CA THR A 204 -0.25 -10.16 -2.71
C THR A 204 -0.65 -11.35 -1.86
N CYS A 205 -1.34 -12.34 -2.45
CA CYS A 205 -1.61 -13.62 -1.78
C CYS A 205 -0.37 -14.49 -1.59
N SER A 206 0.70 -14.23 -2.35
CA SER A 206 1.95 -14.99 -2.31
C SER A 206 3.11 -14.09 -2.73
N MET A 207 4.28 -14.31 -2.15
CA MET A 207 5.53 -13.61 -2.47
C MET A 207 6.04 -13.93 -3.89
N THR A 208 5.42 -14.89 -4.57
CA THR A 208 5.68 -15.26 -5.98
C THR A 208 4.37 -15.42 -6.77
N CYS A 209 3.34 -14.62 -6.47
CA CYS A 209 2.05 -14.68 -7.17
C CYS A 209 2.17 -14.39 -8.68
N ASP A 210 1.93 -15.40 -9.53
CA ASP A 210 2.05 -15.29 -10.99
C ASP A 210 1.23 -14.15 -11.61
N GLU A 211 -0.02 -13.96 -11.16
CA GLU A 211 -0.88 -12.90 -11.68
C GLU A 211 -0.39 -11.50 -11.27
N THR A 212 0.19 -11.39 -10.07
CA THR A 212 0.85 -10.13 -9.67
C THR A 212 2.13 -9.91 -10.46
N ILE A 213 2.88 -10.96 -10.78
CA ILE A 213 4.10 -10.85 -11.59
C ILE A 213 3.76 -10.31 -12.98
N LYS A 214 2.82 -10.95 -13.69
CA LYS A 214 2.36 -10.48 -15.00
C LYS A 214 1.90 -9.02 -14.97
N TRP A 215 1.09 -8.68 -13.97
CA TRP A 215 0.61 -7.31 -13.84
C TRP A 215 1.72 -6.31 -13.50
N GLY A 216 2.69 -6.73 -12.69
CA GLY A 216 3.86 -5.94 -12.32
C GLY A 216 4.77 -5.62 -13.51
N GLU A 217 4.85 -6.50 -14.52
CA GLU A 217 5.59 -6.23 -15.76
C GLU A 217 5.03 -5.01 -16.50
N GLU A 218 3.70 -4.93 -16.63
CA GLU A 218 3.02 -3.79 -17.25
C GLU A 218 3.25 -2.48 -16.46
N TRP A 219 3.21 -2.57 -15.13
CA TRP A 219 3.50 -1.42 -14.25
C TRP A 219 4.94 -0.92 -14.40
N ILE A 220 5.91 -1.83 -14.47
CA ILE A 220 7.31 -1.47 -14.64
C ILE A 220 7.55 -0.79 -15.99
N GLU A 221 6.87 -1.21 -17.05
CA GLU A 221 6.98 -0.54 -18.35
C GLU A 221 6.50 0.92 -18.27
N ILE A 222 5.35 1.17 -17.64
CA ILE A 222 4.87 2.54 -17.38
C ILE A 222 5.87 3.33 -16.52
N MET A 223 6.38 2.71 -15.46
CA MET A 223 7.37 3.36 -14.59
C MET A 223 8.65 3.74 -15.34
N ARG A 224 9.14 2.88 -16.24
CA ARG A 224 10.31 3.17 -17.09
C ARG A 224 10.09 4.37 -18.00
N GLN A 225 8.89 4.50 -18.57
CA GLN A 225 8.53 5.65 -19.41
C GLN A 225 8.47 6.97 -18.63
N ILE A 226 8.12 6.91 -17.34
CA ILE A 226 8.10 8.08 -16.45
C ILE A 226 9.52 8.42 -15.99
N ASP A 227 10.25 7.42 -15.49
CA ASP A 227 11.57 7.56 -14.89
C ASP A 227 12.32 6.23 -14.82
N GLU A 228 13.05 5.89 -15.89
CA GLU A 228 13.82 4.64 -15.99
C GLU A 228 14.83 4.48 -14.85
N GLU A 229 15.55 5.54 -14.48
CA GLU A 229 16.58 5.48 -13.44
C GLU A 229 15.96 5.17 -12.06
N ALA A 230 14.89 5.89 -11.68
CA ALA A 230 14.18 5.61 -10.44
C ALA A 230 13.51 4.22 -10.45
N THR A 231 13.08 3.73 -11.61
CA THR A 231 12.54 2.38 -11.76
C THR A 231 13.60 1.32 -11.46
N ASN A 232 14.82 1.50 -11.96
CA ASN A 232 15.94 0.61 -11.65
C ASN A 232 16.28 0.61 -10.16
N TRP A 233 16.27 1.77 -9.50
CA TRP A 233 16.44 1.83 -8.04
C TRP A 233 15.31 1.15 -7.27
N LEU A 234 14.07 1.27 -7.73
CA LEU A 234 12.93 0.58 -7.13
C LEU A 234 13.07 -0.94 -7.25
N LEU A 235 13.47 -1.44 -8.42
CA LEU A 235 13.74 -2.86 -8.63
C LEU A 235 14.87 -3.36 -7.72
N GLU A 236 15.96 -2.59 -7.60
CA GLU A 236 17.06 -2.90 -6.69
C GLU A 236 16.56 -3.02 -5.25
N LEU A 237 15.86 -2.01 -4.74
CA LEU A 237 15.28 -2.00 -3.38
C LEU A 237 14.35 -3.18 -3.12
N GLN A 238 13.49 -3.51 -4.09
CA GLN A 238 12.48 -4.56 -3.95
C GLN A 238 13.06 -5.97 -4.05
N SER A 239 14.28 -6.11 -4.55
CA SER A 239 14.98 -7.39 -4.72
C SER A 239 15.96 -7.70 -3.60
N MET A 240 16.27 -6.73 -2.74
CA MET A 240 17.19 -6.94 -1.62
C MET A 240 16.63 -7.97 -0.63
N PRO A 241 17.50 -8.81 -0.03
CA PRO A 241 17.11 -9.58 1.14
C PRO A 241 16.73 -8.63 2.27
N LEU A 242 15.73 -8.98 3.06
CA LEU A 242 15.29 -8.19 4.21
C LEU A 242 14.60 -9.05 5.25
N THR A 243 14.51 -8.55 6.48
CA THR A 243 13.68 -9.14 7.53
C THR A 243 12.51 -8.23 7.80
N TRP A 244 11.29 -8.78 7.79
CA TRP A 244 10.09 -8.13 8.30
C TRP A 244 9.70 -8.80 9.62
N ASP A 245 9.63 -8.03 10.70
CA ASP A 245 9.35 -8.50 12.05
C ASP A 245 8.19 -7.70 12.63
N CYS A 246 7.03 -8.33 12.82
CA CYS A 246 5.85 -7.71 13.41
C CYS A 246 5.51 -8.29 14.77
N TYR A 247 5.40 -7.40 15.76
CA TYR A 247 5.01 -7.75 17.10
C TYR A 247 4.34 -6.58 17.81
N LYS A 248 3.19 -6.85 18.46
CA LYS A 248 2.51 -5.88 19.35
C LYS A 248 2.24 -4.52 18.70
N GLY A 249 1.81 -4.51 17.45
CA GLY A 249 1.41 -3.29 16.73
C GLY A 249 2.56 -2.54 16.05
N VAL A 250 3.78 -3.10 16.06
CA VAL A 250 4.95 -2.51 15.42
C VAL A 250 5.56 -3.51 14.46
N ALA A 251 5.81 -3.06 13.23
CA ALA A 251 6.69 -3.75 12.30
C ALA A 251 8.07 -3.08 12.27
N ILE A 252 9.12 -3.89 12.40
CA ILE A 252 10.52 -3.54 12.20
C ILE A 252 10.99 -4.22 10.92
N ILE A 253 11.53 -3.45 9.99
CA ILE A 253 11.96 -3.94 8.69
C ILE A 253 13.46 -3.66 8.54
N ASP A 254 14.27 -4.71 8.55
CA ASP A 254 15.72 -4.62 8.38
C ASP A 254 16.11 -4.90 6.93
N THR A 255 16.74 -3.91 6.31
CA THR A 255 17.28 -4.01 4.94
C THR A 255 18.80 -3.84 4.97
N PRO A 256 19.51 -4.09 3.86
CA PRO A 256 20.94 -3.78 3.76
C PRO A 256 21.25 -2.28 3.84
N LEU A 257 20.25 -1.40 3.77
CA LEU A 257 20.43 0.06 3.70
C LEU A 257 20.01 0.79 4.98
N PHE A 258 18.91 0.35 5.59
CA PHE A 258 18.31 0.97 6.77
C PHE A 258 17.44 -0.02 7.57
N ARG A 259 17.19 0.34 8.83
CA ARG A 259 16.10 -0.19 9.66
C ARG A 259 14.87 0.70 9.56
N GLY A 260 13.75 0.13 9.14
CA GLY A 260 12.44 0.73 9.13
C GLY A 260 11.67 0.40 10.40
N VAL A 261 10.92 1.35 10.95
CA VAL A 261 9.98 1.12 12.06
C VAL A 261 8.64 1.77 11.72
N THR A 262 7.55 1.02 11.84
CA THR A 262 6.20 1.48 11.49
C THR A 262 5.12 0.77 12.30
N ASN A 263 3.93 1.36 12.35
CA ASN A 263 2.74 0.70 12.89
C ASN A 263 2.33 -0.47 12.01
N SER A 264 1.86 -1.54 12.64
CA SER A 264 1.37 -2.76 11.99
C SER A 264 0.32 -3.46 12.88
N ASP A 265 0.07 -4.73 12.64
CA ASP A 265 -0.94 -5.54 13.33
C ASP A 265 -0.60 -5.76 14.82
N THR A 266 -1.62 -5.70 15.69
CA THR A 266 -1.50 -5.93 17.14
C THR A 266 -1.51 -7.42 17.47
N THR A 267 -0.49 -8.14 16.99
CA THR A 267 -0.41 -9.60 17.14
C THR A 267 -0.01 -10.02 18.56
N LEU A 268 -0.56 -11.15 19.03
CA LEU A 268 -0.14 -11.77 20.29
C LEU A 268 1.16 -12.55 20.15
N THR A 269 1.38 -13.14 18.99
CA THR A 269 2.57 -13.87 18.59
C THR A 269 3.45 -13.01 17.70
N LYS A 270 4.77 -13.20 17.81
CA LYS A 270 5.74 -12.56 16.94
C LYS A 270 5.66 -13.22 15.55
N LYS A 271 5.51 -12.40 14.51
CA LYS A 271 5.46 -12.86 13.11
C LYS A 271 6.71 -12.34 12.40
N VAL A 272 7.53 -13.24 11.87
CA VAL A 272 8.79 -12.87 11.22
C VAL A 272 8.89 -13.52 9.84
N VAL A 273 9.24 -12.70 8.84
CA VAL A 273 9.53 -13.14 7.48
C VAL A 273 10.96 -12.74 7.13
N HIS A 274 11.76 -13.72 6.71
CA HIS A 274 13.07 -13.53 6.10
C HIS A 274 12.91 -13.63 4.59
N ASN A 275 12.90 -12.46 3.93
CA ASN A 275 13.02 -12.39 2.49
C ASN A 275 14.47 -12.67 2.10
N LEU A 276 14.69 -13.74 1.35
CA LEU A 276 16.01 -14.16 0.86
C LEU A 276 16.50 -13.30 -0.31
N GLY A 277 15.68 -12.36 -0.78
CA GLY A 277 15.93 -11.53 -1.96
C GLY A 277 15.52 -12.22 -3.25
N TRP A 278 15.76 -11.53 -4.37
CA TRP A 278 15.49 -12.03 -5.71
C TRP A 278 16.64 -11.67 -6.64
N ASN A 279 17.09 -12.63 -7.45
CA ASN A 279 18.06 -12.35 -8.49
C ASN A 279 17.31 -11.84 -9.72
N ILE A 280 17.54 -10.57 -10.08
CA ILE A 280 17.04 -9.95 -11.31
C ILE A 280 17.97 -10.30 -12.48
#